data_AF-H6V3C6-F1
#
_entry.id   AF-H6V3C6-F1
#
_cell.length_a   1.000
_cell.length_b   1.000
_cell.length_c   1.000
_cell.angle_alpha   90.00
_cell.angle_beta   90.00
_cell.angle_gamma   90.00
#
_symmetry.space_group_name_H-M   'P 1'
#
loop_
_entity.id
_entity.type
_entity.pdbx_description
1 polymer ?
#
loop_
_entity_poly.entity_id
_entity_poly.type
_entity_poly.pdbx_seq_one_letter_code
_entity_poly.pdbx_strand_id
1 'polypeptide(L)'
;GQGSGFRPAPDSGARCQGRKGSGHHWPSAVPNSLIKPLRVQLATTKQLHEQDLADGYGAVYLPNALERKYPHANQEWIWQYAFPSRQRSQDPRSDVIRRHHLHENTVQKGVKKAAKRAGIAKRVTPHTFRHTFATHLL
;
A
#
# COMPACT_ATOMS: atom_id res chain seq x y z
N GLY A 1 33.33 21.95 4.30
CA GLY A 1 32.46 20.78 4.07
C GLY A 1 32.90 19.65 4.96
N GLN A 2 31.94 18.91 5.54
CA GLN A 2 32.13 17.55 6.05
C GLN A 2 30.77 16.84 5.94
N GLY A 3 30.73 15.77 5.14
CA GLY A 3 29.55 14.98 4.85
C GLY A 3 29.26 13.99 5.97
N SER A 4 28.00 13.91 6.39
CA SER A 4 27.47 12.85 7.22
C SER A 4 27.02 11.68 6.34
N GLY A 5 27.87 10.66 6.24
CA GLY A 5 27.58 9.41 5.56
C GLY A 5 26.45 8.65 6.24
N PHE A 6 25.38 8.40 5.49
CA PHE A 6 24.27 7.55 5.88
C PHE A 6 24.73 6.09 5.81
N ARG A 7 24.99 5.46 6.96
CA ARG A 7 25.20 4.01 7.04
C ARG A 7 23.83 3.30 6.97
N PRO A 8 23.61 2.36 6.03
CA PRO A 8 22.38 1.57 6.04
C PRO A 8 22.46 0.50 7.14
N ALA A 9 21.49 0.50 8.05
CA ALA A 9 21.31 -0.58 9.02
C ALA A 9 20.78 -1.84 8.32
N PRO A 10 21.33 -3.04 8.62
CA PRO A 10 20.85 -4.28 8.05
C PRO A 10 19.84 -4.92 9.00
N ASP A 11 18.54 -4.67 8.77
CA ASP A 11 17.54 -5.71 9.02
C ASP A 11 16.24 -5.39 8.27
N SER A 12 16.10 -5.98 7.09
CA SER A 12 15.01 -5.73 6.15
C SER A 12 13.77 -6.56 6.50
N GLY A 13 13.22 -6.37 7.70
CA GLY A 13 11.87 -6.78 8.01
C GLY A 13 10.87 -5.84 7.34
N ALA A 14 10.06 -6.32 6.40
CA ALA A 14 9.01 -5.52 5.78
C ALA A 14 8.02 -5.04 6.87
N ARG A 15 7.94 -3.73 7.10
CA ARG A 15 7.09 -3.13 8.15
C ARG A 15 5.87 -2.47 7.51
N CYS A 16 4.68 -3.02 7.76
CA CYS A 16 3.42 -2.37 7.39
C CYS A 16 3.03 -1.36 8.47
N GLN A 17 2.90 -0.08 8.11
CA GLN A 17 2.43 0.97 9.01
C GLN A 17 0.94 1.24 8.75
N GLY A 18 0.08 0.92 9.72
CA GLY A 18 -1.34 1.26 9.66
C GLY A 18 -1.60 2.64 10.27
N ARG A 19 -2.37 3.49 9.59
CA ARG A 19 -2.81 4.78 10.15
C ARG A 19 -4.16 4.60 10.86
N LYS A 20 -4.16 4.57 12.19
CA LYS A 20 -5.36 4.91 12.99
C LYS A 20 -5.30 6.40 13.32
N GLY A 21 -6.46 7.07 13.39
CA GLY A 21 -6.61 8.53 13.57
C GLY A 21 -6.09 9.13 14.89
N SER A 22 -5.11 8.51 15.54
CA SER A 22 -4.57 8.91 16.83
C SER A 22 -3.03 8.87 16.86
N GLY A 23 -2.33 9.25 15.79
CA GLY A 23 -0.86 9.47 15.78
C GLY A 23 0.07 8.29 16.17
N HIS A 24 -0.47 7.15 16.60
CA HIS A 24 0.27 6.00 17.10
C HIS A 24 0.50 5.00 15.97
N HIS A 25 1.77 4.75 15.66
CA HIS A 25 2.21 3.76 14.67
C HIS A 25 2.60 2.47 15.39
N TRP A 26 1.80 1.40 15.26
CA TRP A 26 2.20 0.09 15.78
C TRP A 26 2.80 -0.75 14.65
N PRO A 27 4.07 -1.18 14.75
CA PRO A 27 4.61 -2.15 13.81
C PRO A 27 3.86 -3.48 13.98
N SER A 28 3.15 -3.90 12.93
CA SER A 28 2.56 -5.24 12.89
C SER A 28 3.60 -6.21 12.35
N ALA A 29 3.77 -7.36 13.02
CA ALA A 29 4.66 -8.41 12.56
C ALA A 29 4.21 -8.91 11.18
N VAL A 30 5.13 -8.91 10.21
CA VAL A 30 4.93 -9.49 8.89
C VAL A 30 5.71 -10.80 8.84
N PRO A 31 5.07 -11.94 8.56
CA PRO A 31 5.78 -13.22 8.50
C PRO A 31 6.81 -13.21 7.36
N ASN A 32 7.97 -13.83 7.61
CA ASN A 32 9.09 -13.86 6.66
C ASN A 32 8.72 -14.49 5.31
N SER A 33 7.75 -15.41 5.29
CA SER A 33 7.22 -16.01 4.07
C SER A 33 6.56 -15.00 3.12
N LEU A 34 6.05 -13.87 3.64
CA LEU A 34 5.44 -12.81 2.84
C LEU A 34 6.45 -11.78 2.31
N ILE A 35 7.69 -11.79 2.77
CA ILE A 35 8.71 -10.83 2.31
C ILE A 35 8.98 -10.98 0.81
N LYS A 36 9.17 -12.22 0.33
CA LYS A 36 9.40 -12.50 -1.10
C LYS A 36 8.26 -12.02 -2.00
N PRO A 37 6.98 -12.41 -1.77
CA PRO A 37 5.88 -11.94 -2.61
C PRO A 37 5.65 -10.43 -2.49
N LEU A 38 5.90 -9.81 -1.32
CA LEU A 38 5.82 -8.35 -1.18
C LEU A 38 6.89 -7.63 -2.01
N ARG A 39 8.13 -8.13 -2.05
CA ARG A 39 9.18 -7.54 -2.88
C ARG A 39 8.84 -7.61 -4.37
N VAL A 40 8.30 -8.73 -4.83
CA VAL A 40 7.82 -8.88 -6.21
C VAL A 40 6.70 -7.89 -6.50
N GLN A 41 5.72 -7.78 -5.61
CA GLN A 41 4.63 -6.82 -5.77
C GLN A 41 5.13 -5.37 -5.82
N LEU A 42 6.07 -4.99 -4.95
CA LEU A 42 6.67 -3.66 -4.95
C LEU A 42 7.45 -3.38 -6.24
N ALA A 43 8.18 -4.36 -6.77
CA ALA A 43 8.88 -4.23 -8.03
C ALA A 43 7.90 -4.01 -9.20
N THR A 44 6.83 -4.81 -9.28
CA THR A 44 5.78 -4.64 -10.29
C THR A 44 5.10 -3.27 -10.18
N THR A 45 4.77 -2.84 -8.96
CA THR A 45 4.18 -1.53 -8.72
C THR A 45 5.15 -0.40 -9.12
N LYS A 46 6.46 -0.57 -8.90
CA LYS A 46 7.48 0.41 -9.32
C LYS A 46 7.54 0.54 -10.82
N GLN A 47 7.56 -0.58 -11.53
CA GLN A 47 7.55 -0.59 -12.99
C GLN A 47 6.27 0.05 -13.55
N LEU A 48 5.12 -0.20 -12.93
CA LEU A 48 3.86 0.46 -13.30
C LEU A 48 3.91 1.97 -13.06
N HIS A 49 4.49 2.41 -11.94
CA HIS A 49 4.68 3.82 -11.64
C HIS A 49 5.60 4.52 -12.63
N GLU A 50 6.71 3.88 -13.02
CA GLU A 50 7.63 4.40 -14.05
C GLU A 50 6.93 4.55 -15.40
N GLN A 51 6.06 3.60 -15.77
CA GLN A 51 5.22 3.72 -16.98
C GLN A 51 4.21 4.86 -16.86
N ASP A 52 3.53 4.98 -15.73
CA ASP A 52 2.57 6.07 -15.51
C ASP A 52 3.28 7.45 -15.51
N LEU A 53 4.53 7.54 -15.03
CA LEU A 53 5.35 8.75 -15.12
C LEU A 53 5.72 9.08 -16.57
N ALA A 54 6.11 8.08 -17.36
CA ALA A 54 6.39 8.26 -18.80
C ALA A 54 5.15 8.72 -19.58
N ASP A 55 3.96 8.22 -19.20
CA ASP A 55 2.68 8.65 -19.77
C ASP A 55 2.20 10.02 -19.24
N GLY A 56 2.86 10.61 -18.25
CA GLY A 56 2.49 11.90 -17.66
C GLY A 56 1.43 11.85 -16.55
N TYR A 57 1.06 10.66 -16.07
CA TYR A 57 -0.02 10.43 -15.07
C TYR A 57 0.45 9.90 -13.71
N GLY A 58 1.76 9.86 -13.44
CA GLY A 58 2.36 9.31 -12.20
C GLY A 58 2.16 10.12 -10.93
N ALA A 59 1.26 11.11 -10.90
CA ALA A 59 1.00 11.90 -9.71
C ALA A 59 -0.01 11.19 -8.77
N VAL A 60 0.38 10.98 -7.51
CA VAL A 60 -0.52 10.51 -6.44
C VAL A 60 -1.09 11.66 -5.64
N TYR A 61 -2.31 11.46 -5.12
CA TYR A 61 -2.96 12.41 -4.22
C TYR A 61 -2.12 12.60 -2.95
N LEU A 62 -1.63 13.82 -2.74
CA LEU A 62 -1.06 14.26 -1.47
C LEU A 62 -2.03 15.19 -0.76
N PRO A 63 -2.16 15.12 0.59
CA PRO A 63 -2.88 16.13 1.35
C PRO A 63 -2.26 17.52 1.11
N ASN A 64 -3.08 18.56 0.92
CA ASN A 64 -2.68 19.93 0.58
C ASN A 64 -1.49 20.49 1.42
N ALA A 65 -1.42 20.14 2.71
CA ALA A 65 -0.33 20.58 3.59
C ALA A 65 1.04 19.97 3.23
N LEU A 66 1.06 18.73 2.72
CA LEU A 66 2.26 18.05 2.25
C LEU A 66 2.62 18.48 0.82
N GLU A 67 1.63 18.65 -0.05
CA GLU A 67 1.84 19.15 -1.42
C GLU A 67 2.49 20.54 -1.43
N ARG A 68 2.06 21.45 -0.54
CA ARG A 68 2.67 22.77 -0.39
C ARG A 68 4.10 22.73 0.15
N LYS A 69 4.43 21.72 0.96
CA LYS A 69 5.77 21.56 1.55
C LYS A 69 6.74 20.84 0.61
N TYR A 70 6.24 19.93 -0.21
CA TYR A 70 7.02 19.12 -1.14
C TYR A 70 6.27 18.97 -2.47
N PRO A 71 6.44 19.92 -3.41
CA PRO A 71 5.67 19.97 -4.66
C PRO A 71 5.99 18.81 -5.64
N HIS A 72 7.16 18.18 -5.51
CA HIS A 72 7.55 17.03 -6.34
C HIS A 72 7.30 15.66 -5.68
N ALA A 73 6.87 15.64 -4.41
CA ALA A 73 6.68 14.41 -3.67
C ALA A 73 5.54 13.52 -4.22
N ASN A 74 4.62 14.10 -4.99
CA ASN A 74 3.51 13.37 -5.61
C ASN A 74 3.97 12.39 -6.70
N GLN A 75 5.16 12.58 -7.26
CA GLN A 75 5.77 11.71 -8.28
C GLN A 75 6.83 10.76 -7.67
N GLU A 76 7.24 11.01 -6.43
CA GLU A 76 8.22 10.17 -5.75
C GLU A 76 7.63 8.81 -5.37
N TRP A 77 8.44 7.76 -5.58
CA TRP A 77 8.09 6.38 -5.26
C TRP A 77 7.67 6.17 -3.79
N ILE A 78 8.27 6.93 -2.88
CA ILE A 78 8.04 6.81 -1.42
C ILE A 78 6.57 7.09 -1.06
N TRP A 79 5.88 7.91 -1.87
CA TRP A 79 4.50 8.33 -1.65
C TRP A 79 3.48 7.52 -2.45
N GLN A 80 3.95 6.57 -3.26
CA GLN A 80 3.08 5.70 -4.07
C GLN A 80 2.44 4.60 -3.22
N TYR A 81 1.23 4.19 -3.62
CA TYR A 81 0.56 3.07 -2.96
C TYR A 81 1.23 1.74 -3.33
N ALA A 82 1.59 0.93 -2.34
CA ALA A 82 2.13 -0.42 -2.58
C ALA A 82 1.16 -1.34 -3.36
N PHE A 83 -0.15 -1.10 -3.20
CA PHE A 83 -1.22 -1.80 -3.91
C PHE A 83 -2.07 -0.78 -4.67
N PRO A 84 -1.61 -0.36 -5.86
CA PRO A 84 -2.36 0.58 -6.66
C PRO A 84 -3.56 -0.11 -7.33
N SER A 85 -4.58 0.68 -7.65
CA SER A 85 -5.68 0.24 -8.49
C SER A 85 -5.19 -0.09 -9.90
N ARG A 86 -5.81 -1.08 -10.53
CA ARG A 86 -5.53 -1.43 -11.93
C ARG A 86 -5.89 -0.31 -12.91
N GLN A 87 -6.93 0.46 -12.59
CA GLN A 87 -7.43 1.54 -13.42
C GLN A 87 -7.11 2.90 -12.80
N ARG A 88 -6.76 3.85 -13.66
CA ARG A 88 -6.66 5.28 -13.32
C ARG A 88 -8.09 5.82 -13.16
N SER A 89 -8.31 6.70 -12.19
CA SER A 89 -9.59 7.38 -12.00
C SER A 89 -9.36 8.87 -12.10
N GLN A 90 -10.31 9.57 -12.71
CA GLN A 90 -10.36 11.03 -12.68
C GLN A 90 -10.95 11.44 -11.33
N ASP A 91 -10.28 12.35 -10.63
CA ASP A 91 -10.82 12.93 -9.41
C ASP A 91 -11.86 14.01 -9.80
N PRO A 92 -13.15 13.82 -9.45
CA PRO A 92 -14.22 14.75 -9.84
C PRO A 92 -14.06 16.16 -9.25
N ARG A 93 -13.18 16.35 -8.27
CA ARG A 93 -12.93 17.66 -7.65
C ARG A 93 -11.76 18.43 -8.23
N SER A 94 -10.78 17.74 -8.80
CA SER A 94 -9.54 18.34 -9.30
C SER A 94 -9.30 18.11 -10.79
N ASP A 95 -10.15 17.31 -11.45
CA ASP A 95 -10.06 16.92 -12.86
C ASP A 95 -8.76 16.20 -13.25
N VAL A 96 -7.90 15.89 -12.27
CA VAL A 96 -6.63 15.21 -12.49
C VAL A 96 -6.85 13.71 -12.53
N ILE A 97 -6.32 13.06 -13.57
CA ILE A 97 -6.27 11.61 -13.69
C ILE A 97 -5.17 11.09 -12.76
N ARG A 98 -5.55 10.29 -11.75
CA ARG A 98 -4.61 9.75 -10.76
C ARG A 98 -4.88 8.27 -10.51
N ARG A 99 -3.86 7.55 -10.05
CA ARG A 99 -4.01 6.15 -9.62
C ARG A 99 -4.29 6.09 -8.12
N HIS A 100 -5.49 5.62 -7.79
CA HIS A 100 -5.89 5.43 -6.39
C HIS A 100 -5.43 4.06 -5.86
N HIS A 101 -5.52 3.86 -4.54
CA HIS A 101 -5.34 2.55 -3.95
C HIS A 101 -6.42 1.57 -4.42
N LEU A 102 -6.13 0.28 -4.33
CA LEU A 102 -7.09 -0.77 -4.65
C LEU A 102 -8.37 -0.61 -3.82
N HIS A 103 -9.53 -0.55 -4.47
CA HIS A 103 -10.81 -0.40 -3.78
C HIS A 103 -11.07 -1.55 -2.79
N GLU A 104 -11.54 -1.23 -1.58
CA GLU A 104 -11.79 -2.21 -0.51
C GLU A 104 -12.69 -3.37 -0.95
N ASN A 105 -13.78 -3.08 -1.67
CA ASN A 105 -14.66 -4.07 -2.29
C ASN A 105 -13.93 -5.13 -3.12
N THR A 106 -12.83 -4.79 -3.79
CA THR A 106 -12.05 -5.76 -4.57
C THR A 106 -11.40 -6.79 -3.65
N VAL A 107 -10.86 -6.35 -2.52
CA VAL A 107 -10.30 -7.23 -1.49
C VAL A 107 -11.41 -8.10 -0.89
N GLN A 108 -12.54 -7.51 -0.51
CA GLN A 108 -13.68 -8.25 0.07
C GLN A 108 -14.21 -9.32 -0.89
N LYS A 109 -14.37 -8.99 -2.18
CA LYS A 109 -14.79 -9.96 -3.22
C LYS A 109 -13.77 -11.07 -3.41
N GLY A 110 -12.47 -10.74 -3.40
CA GLY A 110 -11.38 -11.70 -3.49
C GLY A 110 -11.42 -12.72 -2.34
N VAL A 111 -11.57 -12.24 -1.11
CA VAL A 111 -11.72 -13.08 0.09
C VAL A 111 -12.94 -13.99 0.00
N LYS A 112 -14.09 -13.44 -0.40
CA LYS A 112 -15.33 -14.22 -0.57
C LYS A 112 -15.16 -15.33 -1.61
N LYS A 113 -14.51 -15.05 -2.74
CA LYS A 113 -14.25 -16.04 -3.80
C LYS A 113 -13.29 -17.13 -3.32
N ALA A 114 -12.23 -16.76 -2.59
CA ALA A 114 -11.29 -17.70 -2.01
C ALA A 114 -11.96 -18.61 -0.97
N ALA A 115 -12.77 -18.06 -0.07
CA ALA A 115 -13.53 -18.83 0.93
C ALA A 115 -14.49 -19.84 0.29
N LYS A 116 -15.19 -19.42 -0.78
CA LYS A 116 -16.06 -20.31 -1.56
C LYS A 116 -15.28 -21.47 -2.20
N ARG A 117 -14.11 -21.19 -2.78
CA ARG A 117 -13.23 -22.21 -3.39
C ARG A 117 -12.65 -23.17 -2.36
N ALA A 118 -12.40 -22.71 -1.14
CA ALA A 118 -11.91 -23.52 -0.03
C ALA A 118 -13.02 -24.35 0.65
N GLY A 119 -14.27 -24.29 0.17
CA GLY A 119 -15.39 -25.02 0.77
C GLY A 119 -15.85 -24.48 2.13
N ILE A 120 -15.47 -23.25 2.49
CA ILE A 120 -15.83 -22.66 3.78
C ILE A 120 -17.26 -22.12 3.68
N ALA A 121 -18.21 -22.82 4.31
CA ALA A 121 -19.62 -22.43 4.35
C ALA A 121 -19.88 -21.16 5.19
N LYS A 122 -18.95 -20.79 6.08
CA LYS A 122 -19.07 -19.62 6.95
C LYS A 122 -18.72 -18.33 6.21
N ARG A 123 -19.35 -17.22 6.60
CA ARG A 123 -19.04 -15.89 6.06
C ARG A 123 -17.63 -15.46 6.52
N VAL A 124 -16.68 -15.46 5.59
CA VAL A 124 -15.32 -14.95 5.82
C VAL A 124 -15.20 -13.53 5.27
N THR A 125 -14.70 -12.61 6.10
CA THR A 125 -14.41 -11.23 5.72
C THR A 125 -12.97 -10.86 6.11
N PRO A 126 -12.39 -9.77 5.59
CA PRO A 126 -11.09 -9.27 6.06
C PRO A 126 -11.03 -9.07 7.58
N HIS A 127 -12.15 -8.66 8.21
CA HIS A 127 -12.25 -8.56 9.67
C HIS A 127 -12.13 -9.91 10.39
N THR A 128 -12.62 -10.99 9.78
CA THR A 128 -12.47 -12.35 10.30
C THR A 128 -10.98 -12.72 10.40
N PHE A 129 -10.17 -12.41 9.39
CA PHE A 129 -8.72 -12.66 9.45
C PHE A 129 -8.00 -11.85 10.52
N ARG A 130 -8.39 -10.58 10.69
CA ARG A 130 -7.82 -9.74 11.75
C ARG A 130 -8.15 -10.30 13.13
N HIS A 131 -9.37 -10.79 13.32
CA HIS A 131 -9.77 -11.41 14.59
C HIS A 131 -9.01 -12.70 14.86
N THR A 132 -8.94 -13.61 13.87
CA THR A 132 -8.20 -14.87 14.03
C THR A 132 -6.72 -14.64 14.29
N PHE A 133 -6.09 -13.66 13.62
CA PHE A 133 -4.69 -13.31 13.87
C PHE A 133 -4.44 -12.90 15.32
N ALA A 134 -5.34 -12.09 15.90
CA ALA A 134 -5.24 -11.70 17.31
C ALA A 134 -5.43 -12.91 18.25
N THR A 135 -6.39 -13.80 17.96
CA THR A 135 -6.63 -15.00 18.77
C THR A 135 -5.47 -16.01 18.68
N HIS A 136 -4.83 -16.16 17.52
CA HIS A 136 -3.67 -17.05 17.35
C HIS A 136 -2.36 -16.49 17.91
N LEU A 137 -2.34 -15.22 18.34
CA LEU A 137 -1.20 -14.58 19.00
C LEU A 137 -1.32 -14.53 20.53
N LEU A 138 -2.46 -14.96 21.08
CA LEU A 138 -2.68 -15.17 22.51
C LEU A 138 -2.32 -16.61 22.88
#